data_AF-A0A7Y5SAQ5-F1
#
_entry.id   AF-A0A7Y5SAQ5-F1
#
_cell.length_a   1.000
_cell.length_b   1.000
_cell.length_c   1.000
_cell.angle_alpha   90.00
_cell.angle_beta   90.00
_cell.angle_gamma   90.00
#
_symmetry.space_group_name_H-M   'P 1'
#
loop_
_entity.id
_entity.type
_entity.pdbx_description
1 polymer ?
#
loop_
_entity_poly.entity_id
_entity_poly.type
_entity_poly.pdbx_seq_one_letter_code
_entity_poly.pdbx_strand_id
1 'polypeptide(L)'
;MGSEPTASRHRPLAPAGPTGKKLYAAYIAREPVGNGWSVRKCYVRKITINLCAADLNANGMAEGADAQAFSDAASTSSAQADLNEDGQIDTEDLNTFVWSYEQMNAE
;
A
#
# COMPACT_ATOMS: atom_id res chain seq x y z
N MET A 1 25.38 27.99 34.15
CA MET A 1 24.95 27.99 32.74
C MET A 1 24.52 26.57 32.41
N GLY A 2 23.25 26.24 32.60
CA GLY A 2 22.68 24.93 32.28
C GLY A 2 21.98 25.01 30.93
N SER A 3 22.46 24.26 29.94
CA SER A 3 21.81 24.13 28.64
C SER A 3 20.54 23.29 28.76
N GLU A 4 19.39 23.86 28.40
CA GLU A 4 18.12 23.15 28.36
C GLU A 4 18.17 21.97 27.36
N PRO A 5 17.57 20.81 27.70
CA PRO A 5 17.45 19.71 26.76
C PRO A 5 16.47 20.09 25.65
N THR A 6 16.96 20.10 24.40
CA THR A 6 16.15 20.31 23.21
C THR A 6 15.03 19.29 23.17
N ALA A 7 13.80 19.75 23.35
CA ALA A 7 12.59 18.93 23.27
C ALA A 7 12.57 18.14 21.96
N SER A 8 12.48 16.81 22.07
CA SER A 8 12.25 15.91 20.95
C SER A 8 10.99 16.37 20.22
N ARG A 9 11.13 16.87 18.99
CA ARG A 9 10.00 17.21 18.12
C ARG A 9 9.34 15.92 17.66
N HIS A 10 8.51 15.34 18.53
CA HIS A 10 7.54 14.34 18.10
C HIS A 10 6.58 15.02 17.14
N ARG A 11 6.74 14.77 15.83
CA ARG A 11 5.66 15.02 14.88
C ARG A 11 4.61 13.93 15.14
N PRO A 12 3.41 14.29 15.63
CA PRO A 12 2.33 13.31 15.68
C PRO A 12 2.09 12.80 14.27
N LEU A 13 1.95 11.48 14.13
CA LEU A 13 1.48 10.89 12.88
C LEU A 13 0.10 11.46 12.58
N ALA A 14 -0.19 11.71 11.31
CA ALA A 14 -1.51 12.20 10.91
C ALA A 14 -2.59 11.23 11.45
N PRO A 15 -3.68 11.74 12.04
CA PRO A 15 -4.76 10.90 12.53
C PRO A 15 -5.29 10.02 11.39
N ALA A 16 -5.70 8.79 11.73
CA ALA A 16 -6.38 7.92 10.78
C ALA A 16 -7.64 8.65 10.29
N GLY A 17 -7.71 8.95 9.00
CA GLY A 17 -8.90 9.51 8.38
C GLY A 17 -10.05 8.49 8.38
N PRO A 18 -11.27 8.90 7.98
CA PRO A 18 -12.49 8.09 8.07
C PRO A 18 -12.45 6.76 7.31
N THR A 19 -11.52 6.57 6.36
CA THR A 19 -11.29 5.30 5.64
C THR A 19 -10.33 4.33 6.33
N GLY A 20 -9.78 4.69 7.51
CA GLY A 20 -9.31 3.79 8.56
C GLY A 20 -8.09 2.88 8.32
N LYS A 21 -7.68 2.58 7.08
CA LYS A 21 -6.69 1.51 6.82
C LYS A 21 -5.41 2.08 6.22
N LYS A 22 -4.55 2.64 7.07
CA LYS A 22 -3.18 3.04 6.70
C LYS A 22 -2.20 2.37 7.65
N LEU A 23 -1.37 1.47 7.12
CA LEU A 23 -0.30 0.86 7.90
C LEU A 23 0.94 1.76 7.81
N TYR A 24 1.58 2.02 8.96
CA TYR A 24 2.84 2.75 9.01
C TYR A 24 3.87 1.87 9.73
N ALA A 25 5.00 1.63 9.07
CA ALA A 25 6.15 1.03 9.73
C ALA A 25 7.06 2.14 10.25
N ALA A 26 7.33 2.13 11.56
CA ALA A 26 8.36 2.96 12.16
C ALA A 26 9.55 2.08 12.55
N TYR A 27 10.76 2.48 12.16
CA TYR A 27 11.98 1.73 12.46
C TYR A 27 13.18 2.66 12.69
N ILE A 28 14.17 2.18 13.43
CA ILE A 28 15.44 2.89 13.64
C ILE A 28 16.52 2.16 12.86
N ALA A 29 17.20 2.88 11.97
CA ALA A 29 18.28 2.31 11.16
C ALA A 29 19.46 3.28 11.00
N ARG A 30 20.55 2.78 10.43
CA ARG A 30 21.71 3.55 9.98
C ARG A 30 21.84 3.41 8.46
N GLU A 31 22.33 4.44 7.81
CA GLU A 31 22.64 4.43 6.38
C GLU A 31 24.14 4.18 6.20
N PRO A 32 24.57 3.43 5.17
CA PRO A 32 25.97 3.34 4.81
C PRO A 32 26.46 4.71 4.33
N VAL A 33 27.62 5.18 4.82
CA VAL A 33 28.24 6.45 4.42
C VAL A 33 29.74 6.22 4.24
N GLY A 34 30.18 6.16 2.98
CA GLY A 34 31.57 5.77 2.65
C GLY A 34 31.91 4.39 3.21
N ASN A 35 32.99 4.30 3.98
CA ASN A 35 33.43 3.07 4.65
C ASN A 35 32.82 2.89 6.07
N GLY A 36 31.78 3.66 6.43
CA GLY A 36 31.18 3.65 7.76
C GLY A 36 29.65 3.71 7.76
N TRP A 37 29.08 4.01 8.93
CA TRP A 37 27.63 4.07 9.14
C TRP A 37 27.21 5.43 9.71
N SER A 38 26.05 5.92 9.30
CA SER A 38 25.46 7.13 9.87
C SER A 38 25.10 6.96 11.35
N VAL A 39 24.82 8.07 12.03
CA VAL A 39 24.07 8.04 13.29
C VAL A 39 22.70 7.36 13.09
N ARG A 40 22.15 6.78 14.16
CA ARG A 40 20.82 6.17 14.13
C ARG A 40 19.78 7.25 13.80
N LYS A 41 18.94 6.98 12.82
CA LYS A 41 17.81 7.83 12.44
C LYS A 41 16.51 7.05 12.60
N CYS A 42 15.44 7.75 12.91
CA CYS A 42 14.09 7.20 12.90
C CYS A 42 13.49 7.38 11.50
N TYR A 43 12.96 6.29 10.95
CA TYR A 43 12.26 6.27 9.68
C TYR A 43 10.80 5.92 9.95
N VAL A 44 9.91 6.58 9.21
CA VAL A 44 8.51 6.21 9.13
C VAL A 44 8.20 6.01 7.66
N ARG A 45 7.66 4.84 7.31
CA ARG A 45 7.19 4.54 5.97
C ARG A 45 5.70 4.28 6.00
N LYS A 46 4.97 4.98 5.14
CA LYS A 46 3.59 4.64 4.82
C LYS A 46 3.61 3.35 3.99
N ILE A 47 2.87 2.36 4.44
CA ILE A 47 2.56 1.16 3.68
C ILE A 47 1.14 1.37 3.16
N THR A 48 1.03 1.50 1.83
CA THR A 48 -0.26 1.44 1.17
C THR A 48 -0.60 -0.03 1.00
N ILE A 49 -1.60 -0.50 1.72
CA ILE A 49 -2.18 -1.81 1.47
C ILE A 49 -3.31 -1.55 0.50
N ASN A 50 -3.17 -2.02 -0.74
CA ASN A 50 -4.31 -2.03 -1.63
C ASN A 50 -5.21 -3.17 -1.18
N LEU A 51 -6.35 -2.82 -0.58
CA LEU A 51 -7.27 -3.79 0.01
C LEU A 51 -8.37 -4.21 -0.96
N CYS A 52 -8.45 -3.53 -2.10
CA CYS A 52 -9.37 -3.85 -3.16
C CYS A 52 -8.59 -4.53 -4.27
N ALA A 53 -8.81 -5.83 -4.48
CA ALA A 53 -8.23 -6.55 -5.61
C ALA A 53 -8.72 -6.00 -6.96
N ALA A 54 -9.80 -5.24 -6.96
CA ALA A 54 -10.36 -4.61 -8.16
C ALA A 54 -9.85 -3.18 -8.44
N ASP A 55 -9.03 -2.55 -7.58
CA ASP A 55 -8.38 -1.26 -7.87
C ASP A 55 -7.00 -1.53 -8.47
N LEU A 56 -6.98 -1.93 -9.74
CA LEU A 56 -5.78 -2.40 -10.44
C LEU A 56 -4.84 -1.28 -10.86
N ASN A 57 -5.36 -0.06 -11.01
CA ASN A 57 -4.56 1.11 -11.32
C ASN A 57 -4.11 1.89 -10.06
N ALA A 58 -4.52 1.44 -8.86
CA ALA A 58 -4.19 1.99 -7.55
C ALA A 58 -4.58 3.47 -7.37
N ASN A 59 -5.67 3.90 -8.00
CA ASN A 59 -6.19 5.27 -7.87
C ASN A 59 -7.14 5.44 -6.66
N GLY A 60 -7.46 4.35 -5.97
CA GLY A 60 -8.35 4.35 -4.81
C GLY A 60 -9.82 4.22 -5.17
N MET A 61 -10.16 3.78 -6.38
CA MET A 61 -11.52 3.49 -6.86
C MET A 61 -11.50 2.20 -7.69
N ALA A 62 -12.58 1.41 -7.65
CA ALA A 62 -12.77 0.27 -8.55
C ALA A 62 -13.78 0.67 -9.61
N GLU A 63 -13.29 1.11 -10.77
CA GLU A 63 -14.10 1.68 -11.84
C GLU A 63 -13.86 0.98 -13.18
N GLY A 64 -14.52 1.45 -14.24
CA GLY A 64 -14.42 0.84 -15.57
C GLY A 64 -12.98 0.76 -16.10
N ALA A 65 -12.10 1.67 -15.67
CA ALA A 65 -10.68 1.62 -15.99
C ALA A 65 -10.00 0.36 -15.44
N ASP A 66 -10.39 -0.10 -14.25
CA ASP A 66 -9.87 -1.31 -13.63
C ASP A 66 -10.43 -2.57 -14.28
N ALA A 67 -11.69 -2.56 -14.69
CA ALA A 67 -12.26 -3.67 -15.45
C ALA A 67 -11.51 -3.87 -16.79
N GLN A 68 -11.16 -2.77 -17.46
CA GLN A 68 -10.31 -2.83 -18.66
C GLN A 68 -8.90 -3.33 -18.32
N ALA A 69 -8.29 -2.83 -17.25
CA ALA A 69 -6.97 -3.27 -16.80
C ALA A 69 -6.94 -4.77 -16.47
N PHE A 70 -8.00 -5.30 -15.84
CA PHE A 70 -8.14 -6.73 -15.56
C PHE A 70 -8.23 -7.54 -16.85
N SER A 71 -9.08 -7.11 -17.79
CA SER A 71 -9.23 -7.76 -19.10
C SER A 71 -7.91 -7.81 -19.87
N ASP A 72 -7.17 -6.70 -19.90
CA ASP A 72 -5.87 -6.59 -20.58
C ASP A 72 -4.82 -7.51 -19.90
N ALA A 73 -4.78 -7.51 -18.57
CA ALA A 73 -3.88 -8.36 -17.79
C ALA A 73 -4.20 -9.85 -17.97
N ALA A 74 -5.47 -10.25 -17.93
CA ALA A 74 -5.90 -11.63 -18.12
C ALA A 74 -5.58 -12.13 -19.54
N SER A 75 -5.82 -11.29 -20.57
CA SER A 75 -5.54 -11.64 -21.97
C SER A 75 -4.06 -11.83 -22.28
N THR A 76 -3.18 -11.23 -21.48
CA THR A 76 -1.72 -11.31 -21.61
C THR A 76 -1.08 -12.27 -20.60
N SER A 77 -1.90 -12.99 -19.83
CA SER A 77 -1.47 -13.86 -18.72
C SER A 77 -0.51 -13.15 -17.76
N SER A 78 -0.76 -11.87 -17.50
CA SER A 78 -0.01 -11.07 -16.54
C SER A 78 -0.35 -11.50 -15.12
N ALA A 79 0.65 -11.59 -14.24
CA ALA A 79 0.47 -11.84 -12.81
C ALA A 79 -0.45 -10.81 -12.12
N GLN A 80 -0.69 -9.67 -12.75
CA GLN A 80 -1.62 -8.66 -12.25
C GLN A 80 -3.11 -9.11 -12.35
N ALA A 81 -3.40 -10.17 -13.10
CA ALA A 81 -4.74 -10.78 -13.17
C ALA A 81 -4.91 -12.00 -12.25
N ASP A 82 -3.84 -12.49 -11.62
CA ASP A 82 -3.87 -13.53 -10.57
C ASP A 82 -4.12 -12.82 -9.22
N LEU A 83 -5.40 -12.59 -8.92
CA LEU A 83 -5.87 -11.79 -7.79
C LEU A 83 -5.97 -12.60 -6.50
N ASN A 84 -6.11 -13.93 -6.59
CA ASN A 84 -6.10 -14.82 -5.43
C ASN A 84 -4.68 -15.34 -5.09
N GLU A 85 -3.68 -15.00 -5.90
CA GLU A 85 -2.26 -15.35 -5.76
C GLU A 85 -2.01 -16.87 -5.75
N ASP A 86 -2.81 -17.65 -6.48
CA ASP A 86 -2.69 -19.11 -6.54
C ASP A 86 -1.78 -19.63 -7.67
N GLY A 87 -1.31 -18.72 -8.53
CA GLY A 87 -0.42 -18.99 -9.65
C GLY A 87 -1.14 -19.38 -10.95
N GLN A 88 -2.48 -19.36 -10.98
CA GLN A 88 -3.30 -19.52 -12.17
C GLN A 88 -4.12 -18.26 -12.41
N ILE A 89 -4.50 -18.02 -13.67
CA ILE A 89 -5.42 -16.94 -14.04
C ILE A 89 -6.68 -17.61 -14.52
N ASP A 90 -7.69 -17.68 -13.67
CA ASP A 90 -8.91 -18.42 -13.92
C ASP A 90 -10.20 -17.69 -13.45
N THR A 91 -11.27 -18.45 -13.27
CA THR A 91 -12.57 -17.89 -12.90
C THR A 91 -12.62 -17.43 -11.44
N GLU A 92 -11.75 -17.95 -10.57
CA GLU A 92 -11.62 -17.52 -9.18
C GLU A 92 -11.05 -16.10 -9.09
N ASP A 93 -10.15 -15.70 -9.99
CA ASP A 93 -9.68 -14.33 -10.10
C ASP A 93 -10.77 -13.38 -10.53
N LEU A 94 -11.56 -13.77 -11.54
CA LEU A 94 -12.71 -12.98 -11.97
C LEU A 94 -13.73 -12.81 -10.83
N ASN A 95 -14.01 -13.86 -10.06
CA ASN A 95 -14.89 -13.79 -8.90
C ASN A 95 -14.32 -12.85 -7.82
N THR A 96 -13.00 -12.92 -7.58
CA THR A 96 -12.29 -12.04 -6.65
C THR A 96 -12.37 -10.58 -7.10
N PHE A 97 -12.20 -10.31 -8.39
CA PHE A 97 -12.39 -8.99 -8.99
C PHE A 97 -13.81 -8.48 -8.76
N VAL A 98 -14.83 -9.23 -9.20
CA VAL A 98 -16.24 -8.81 -9.10
C VAL A 98 -16.64 -8.55 -7.65
N TRP A 99 -16.28 -9.45 -6.73
CA TRP A 99 -16.60 -9.28 -5.31
C TRP A 99 -15.97 -8.02 -4.72
N SER A 100 -14.72 -7.74 -5.07
CA SER A 100 -14.01 -6.53 -4.63
C SER A 100 -14.58 -5.26 -5.27
N TYR A 101 -14.94 -5.33 -6.56
CA TYR A 101 -15.52 -4.23 -7.33
C TYR A 101 -16.88 -3.80 -6.76
N GLU A 102 -17.72 -4.76 -6.37
CA GLU A 102 -19.02 -4.48 -5.74
C GLU A 102 -18.88 -3.90 -4.33
N GLN A 103 -17.97 -4.44 -3.51
CA GLN A 103 -17.71 -3.93 -2.15
C GLN A 103 -17.29 -2.46 -2.16
N MET A 104 -16.43 -2.07 -3.10
CA MET A 104 -15.89 -0.71 -3.17
C MET A 104 -16.90 0.32 -3.67
N ASN A 105 -17.90 -0.11 -4.45
CA ASN A 105 -18.96 0.76 -4.97
C ASN A 105 -20.22 0.78 -4.09
N ALA A 106 -20.24 0.02 -2.99
CA ALA A 106 -21.35 -0.02 -2.04
C ALA A 106 -21.20 0.97 -0.85
N GLU A 107 -20.05 1.64 -0.72
CA GLU A 107 -19.74 2.68 0.30
C GLU A 107 -19.87 4.10 -0.25
#